data_AF-A0A535VUQ2-F1
#
_entry.id   AF-A0A535VUQ2-F1
#
_cell.length_a   1.000
_cell.length_b   1.000
_cell.length_c   1.000
_cell.angle_alpha   90.00
_cell.angle_beta   90.00
_cell.angle_gamma   90.00
#
_symmetry.space_group_name_H-M   'P 1'
#
loop_
_entity.id
_entity.type
_entity.pdbx_description
1 polymer ?
#
loop_
_entity_poly.entity_id
_entity_poly.type
_entity_poly.pdbx_seq_one_letter_code
_entity_poly.pdbx_strand_id
1 'polypeptide(L)'
;MLVAACSAAGSPGPTILPGPSGGGTLSSAELRLRLIDQLGPRWYCDPDFYPIAVNDEMTRMRTRWAEVLADGEALEAILQHEGLASVAVANLTDDQRLAVYRDWKVLNSIQLDPAGEGRYRFDYLAQPVGGATEGTRSAGTITDRGDITVEQQASAGEPPCPICLSLGTLIDTPGGPIAVEKLRLGDPVWTLDAVGRRIAGTVIALGSTQAPKDHHVLRVRLGDGRSVTASPGHPLLDGRPLGDLGVGDVVDGSQVVAIDSLPYPSGETFDLVASGTTGAYFAGGIPLGTTLR
;
A
#
# COMPACT_ATOMS: atom_id res chain seq x y z
N MET A 1 -9.80 23.92 -53.52
CA MET A 1 -9.75 22.59 -52.85
C MET A 1 -8.49 22.58 -52.00
N LEU A 2 -8.60 22.96 -50.71
CA LEU A 2 -7.50 22.83 -49.76
C LEU A 2 -7.54 21.41 -49.20
N VAL A 3 -6.48 20.64 -49.44
CA VAL A 3 -6.30 19.33 -48.83
C VAL A 3 -5.67 19.56 -47.45
N ALA A 4 -6.47 19.37 -46.40
CA ALA A 4 -6.00 19.34 -45.02
C ALA A 4 -5.22 18.03 -44.80
N ALA A 5 -3.92 18.15 -44.54
CA ALA A 5 -3.10 17.02 -44.12
C ALA A 5 -3.30 16.81 -42.61
N CYS A 6 -4.01 15.74 -42.24
CA CYS A 6 -4.04 15.24 -40.87
C CYS A 6 -2.69 14.57 -40.57
N SER A 7 -1.84 15.24 -39.80
CA SER A 7 -0.67 14.61 -39.19
C SER A 7 -1.17 13.65 -38.09
N ALA A 8 -1.09 12.34 -38.36
CA ALA A 8 -1.25 11.33 -37.34
C ALA A 8 -0.07 11.43 -36.37
N ALA A 9 -0.33 11.84 -35.13
CA ALA A 9 0.62 11.66 -34.03
C ALA A 9 0.76 10.14 -33.80
N GLY A 10 1.88 9.57 -34.25
CA GLY A 10 2.22 8.19 -33.93
C GLY A 10 2.43 8.07 -32.43
N SER A 11 1.74 7.13 -31.78
CA SER A 11 2.06 6.72 -30.42
C SER A 11 3.55 6.33 -30.37
N PRO A 12 4.33 6.79 -29.38
CA PRO A 12 5.71 6.39 -29.25
C PRO A 12 5.80 4.85 -29.15
N GLY A 13 6.70 4.26 -29.93
CA GLY A 13 6.97 2.82 -29.89
C GLY A 13 7.60 2.39 -28.56
N PRO A 14 7.72 1.07 -28.31
CA PRO A 14 8.30 0.55 -27.08
C PRO A 14 9.73 1.05 -26.91
N THR A 15 10.10 1.37 -25.66
CA THR A 15 11.45 1.82 -25.30
C THR A 15 12.25 0.65 -24.76
N ILE A 16 13.46 0.44 -25.28
CA ILE A 16 14.36 -0.65 -24.87
C ILE A 16 15.48 -0.07 -24.01
N LEU A 17 15.65 -0.61 -22.80
CA LEU A 17 16.75 -0.29 -21.89
C LEU A 17 17.64 -1.55 -21.77
N PRO A 18 18.91 -1.48 -22.23
CA PRO A 18 19.77 -2.66 -22.33
C PRO A 18 20.24 -3.21 -20.97
N GLY A 19 20.40 -4.54 -20.91
CA GLY A 19 20.98 -5.29 -19.79
C GLY A 19 22.51 -5.15 -19.66
N PRO A 20 23.15 -5.83 -18.68
CA PRO A 20 24.58 -5.73 -18.46
C PRO A 20 25.28 -6.62 -19.49
N SER A 21 26.50 -6.27 -19.89
CA SER A 21 27.24 -7.04 -20.91
C SER A 21 27.81 -8.39 -20.40
N GLY A 22 27.47 -8.81 -19.19
CA GLY A 22 27.86 -10.09 -18.61
C GLY A 22 26.86 -11.18 -18.97
N GLY A 23 27.28 -12.20 -19.73
CA GLY A 23 26.41 -13.20 -20.35
C GLY A 23 25.73 -14.24 -19.44
N GLY A 24 25.48 -13.93 -18.16
CA GLY A 24 24.76 -14.79 -17.21
C GLY A 24 23.26 -14.52 -17.18
N THR A 25 22.47 -15.54 -16.85
CA THR A 25 21.06 -15.38 -16.47
C THR A 25 20.99 -14.80 -15.06
N LEU A 26 20.20 -13.74 -14.88
CA LEU A 26 19.97 -13.07 -13.61
C LEU A 26 18.91 -13.79 -12.77
N SER A 27 19.06 -13.73 -11.46
CA SER A 27 18.08 -14.18 -10.48
C SER A 27 16.84 -13.29 -10.47
N SER A 28 15.75 -13.75 -9.87
CA SER A 28 14.52 -12.95 -9.74
C SER A 28 14.78 -11.68 -8.92
N ALA A 29 15.62 -11.76 -7.89
CA ALA A 29 16.03 -10.61 -7.10
C ALA A 29 16.85 -9.60 -7.92
N GLU A 30 17.82 -10.07 -8.72
CA GLU A 30 18.62 -9.21 -9.60
C GLU A 30 17.77 -8.50 -10.67
N LEU A 31 16.78 -9.20 -11.24
CA LEU A 31 15.84 -8.61 -12.20
C LEU A 31 15.00 -7.49 -11.59
N ARG A 32 14.53 -7.67 -10.34
CA ARG A 32 13.76 -6.65 -9.62
C ARG A 32 14.61 -5.44 -9.22
N LEU A 33 15.85 -5.66 -8.75
CA LEU A 33 16.82 -4.58 -8.50
C LEU A 33 17.03 -3.75 -9.77
N ARG A 34 17.13 -4.42 -10.91
CA ARG A 34 17.29 -3.75 -12.21
C ARG A 34 16.11 -2.85 -12.59
N LEU A 35 14.88 -3.26 -12.26
CA LEU A 35 13.70 -2.41 -12.44
C LEU A 35 13.79 -1.15 -11.57
N ILE A 36 14.26 -1.27 -10.32
CA ILE A 36 14.45 -0.12 -9.41
C ILE A 36 15.51 0.83 -9.98
N ASP A 37 16.66 0.31 -10.40
CA ASP A 37 17.76 1.13 -10.92
C ASP A 37 17.38 1.89 -12.21
N GLN A 38 16.56 1.27 -13.07
CA GLN A 38 16.23 1.81 -14.40
C GLN A 38 14.94 2.64 -14.41
N LEU A 39 13.94 2.27 -13.61
CA LEU A 39 12.64 2.94 -13.57
C LEU A 39 12.51 3.92 -12.40
N GLY A 40 13.45 3.90 -11.46
CA GLY A 40 13.50 4.78 -10.31
C GLY A 40 12.90 4.15 -9.04
N PRO A 41 12.83 4.92 -7.93
CA PRO A 41 12.36 4.41 -6.65
C PRO A 41 10.93 3.86 -6.73
N ARG A 42 10.70 2.69 -6.14
CA ARG A 42 9.39 2.06 -6.13
C ARG A 42 8.41 2.86 -5.27
N TRP A 43 7.26 3.24 -5.83
CA TRP A 43 6.10 3.65 -5.05
C TRP A 43 5.29 2.41 -4.65
N TYR A 44 5.30 2.09 -3.36
CA TYR A 44 4.58 0.95 -2.81
C TYR A 44 4.13 1.23 -1.38
N CYS A 45 3.25 0.36 -0.90
CA CYS A 45 2.76 0.40 0.46
C CYS A 45 3.76 -0.33 1.34
N ASP A 46 4.71 0.39 1.91
CA ASP A 46 5.73 -0.20 2.78
C ASP A 46 5.05 -0.93 3.94
N PRO A 47 5.25 -2.25 4.11
CA PRO A 47 4.56 -3.05 5.12
C PRO A 47 4.94 -2.68 6.56
N ASP A 48 5.97 -1.86 6.77
CA ASP A 48 6.30 -1.32 8.08
C ASP A 48 5.63 0.02 8.37
N PHE A 49 5.24 0.79 7.35
CA PHE A 49 4.62 2.11 7.54
C PHE A 49 3.14 2.13 7.18
N TYR A 50 2.70 1.20 6.34
CA TYR A 50 1.33 1.04 5.91
C TYR A 50 0.71 -0.25 6.48
N PRO A 51 -0.50 -0.16 7.04
CA PRO A 51 -1.34 1.03 7.09
C PRO A 51 -0.93 1.99 8.25
N ILE A 52 -0.11 1.56 9.22
CA ILE A 52 0.66 2.40 10.18
C ILE A 52 1.96 1.67 10.56
N ALA A 53 2.99 2.45 10.90
CA ALA A 53 4.10 2.04 11.74
C ALA A 53 3.69 1.63 13.17
N VAL A 54 3.69 0.32 13.43
CA VAL A 54 3.49 -0.26 14.77
C VAL A 54 4.74 -0.10 15.66
N ASN A 55 5.92 0.05 15.07
CA ASN A 55 7.21 0.25 15.75
C ASN A 55 8.14 1.08 14.87
N ASP A 56 9.25 1.55 15.43
CA ASP A 56 10.34 2.11 14.63
C ASP A 56 10.94 1.05 13.68
N GLU A 57 11.47 1.51 12.56
CA GLU A 57 11.96 0.64 11.48
C GLU A 57 13.15 -0.24 11.91
N MET A 58 13.98 0.23 12.85
CA MET A 58 15.11 -0.55 13.38
C MET A 58 14.60 -1.75 14.20
N THR A 59 13.57 -1.54 15.01
CA THR A 59 12.90 -2.64 15.74
C THR A 59 12.29 -3.65 14.78
N ARG A 60 11.63 -3.19 13.70
CA ARG A 60 11.05 -4.06 12.66
C ARG A 60 12.10 -4.89 11.94
N MET A 61 13.20 -4.28 11.52
CA MET A 61 14.34 -4.97 10.94
C MET A 61 14.83 -6.09 11.87
N ARG A 62 15.04 -5.80 13.15
CA ARG A 62 15.52 -6.81 14.11
C ARG A 62 14.55 -7.98 14.28
N THR A 63 13.24 -7.70 14.33
CA THR A 63 12.21 -8.74 14.45
C THR A 63 12.14 -9.63 13.21
N ARG A 64 12.27 -9.04 12.02
CA ARG A 64 12.10 -9.73 10.73
C ARG A 64 13.40 -10.19 10.09
N TRP A 65 14.55 -9.95 10.73
CA TRP A 65 15.86 -10.28 10.17
C TRP A 65 16.00 -11.77 9.80
N ALA A 66 15.35 -12.66 10.57
CA ALA A 66 15.33 -14.08 10.25
C ALA A 66 14.65 -14.40 8.90
N GLU A 67 13.66 -13.61 8.48
CA GLU A 67 13.00 -13.74 7.17
C GLU A 67 13.94 -13.30 6.04
N VAL A 68 14.69 -12.21 6.25
CA VAL A 68 15.73 -11.75 5.29
C VAL A 68 16.80 -12.83 5.11
N LEU A 69 17.25 -13.46 6.21
CA LEU A 69 18.23 -14.55 6.15
C LEU A 69 17.67 -15.80 5.44
N ALA A 70 16.37 -16.06 5.53
CA ALA A 70 15.73 -17.19 4.87
C ALA A 70 15.61 -16.97 3.35
N ASP A 71 15.56 -15.71 2.90
CA ASP A 71 15.53 -15.32 1.49
C ASP A 71 16.95 -15.12 0.94
N GLY A 72 17.69 -16.23 0.82
CA GLY A 72 19.10 -16.21 0.44
C GLY A 72 19.37 -15.59 -0.94
N GLU A 73 18.46 -15.77 -1.91
CA GLU A 73 18.57 -15.18 -3.25
C GLU A 73 18.49 -13.65 -3.19
N ALA A 74 17.49 -13.11 -2.47
CA ALA A 74 17.36 -11.67 -2.30
C ALA A 74 18.53 -11.10 -1.49
N LEU A 75 18.92 -11.76 -0.39
CA LEU A 75 20.03 -11.31 0.44
C LEU A 75 21.34 -11.20 -0.36
N GLU A 76 21.68 -12.21 -1.16
CA GLU A 76 22.90 -12.18 -1.99
C GLU A 76 22.85 -11.04 -3.00
N ALA A 77 21.74 -10.88 -3.72
CA ALA A 77 21.58 -9.83 -4.72
C ALA A 77 21.66 -8.42 -4.11
N ILE A 78 21.01 -8.20 -2.96
CA ILE A 78 21.05 -6.92 -2.24
C ILE A 78 22.46 -6.62 -1.73
N LEU A 79 23.16 -7.61 -1.15
CA LEU A 79 24.55 -7.40 -0.69
C LEU A 79 25.47 -7.00 -1.84
N GLN A 80 25.27 -7.55 -3.04
CA GLN A 80 26.03 -7.12 -4.22
C GLN A 80 25.66 -5.70 -4.64
N HIS A 81 24.38 -5.36 -4.68
CA HIS A 81 23.85 -4.06 -5.07
C HIS A 81 24.31 -2.93 -4.12
N GLU A 82 24.28 -3.18 -2.81
CA GLU A 82 24.73 -2.26 -1.76
C GLU A 82 26.26 -2.19 -1.61
N GLY A 83 27.02 -2.96 -2.39
CA GLY A 83 28.50 -3.01 -2.29
C GLY A 83 29.01 -3.69 -1.02
N LEU A 84 28.22 -4.56 -0.41
CA LEU A 84 28.48 -5.28 0.84
C LEU A 84 28.86 -6.75 0.64
N ALA A 85 28.98 -7.24 -0.59
CA ALA A 85 29.25 -8.66 -0.89
C ALA A 85 30.54 -9.23 -0.24
N SER A 86 31.54 -8.40 0.05
CA SER A 86 32.76 -8.83 0.74
C SER A 86 32.63 -8.89 2.27
N VAL A 87 31.50 -8.42 2.83
CA VAL A 87 31.25 -8.39 4.28
C VAL A 87 30.50 -9.65 4.68
N ALA A 88 31.05 -10.40 5.65
CA ALA A 88 30.33 -11.54 6.20
C ALA A 88 29.03 -11.08 6.87
N VAL A 89 27.90 -11.75 6.59
CA VAL A 89 26.56 -11.39 7.10
C VAL A 89 26.53 -11.22 8.63
N ALA A 90 27.27 -12.06 9.37
CA ALA A 90 27.39 -11.98 10.83
C ALA A 90 28.02 -10.65 11.32
N ASN A 91 28.82 -10.00 10.48
CA ASN A 91 29.56 -8.79 10.78
C ASN A 91 28.89 -7.50 10.27
N LEU A 92 27.71 -7.60 9.64
CA LEU A 92 26.95 -6.42 9.23
C LEU A 92 26.56 -5.59 10.45
N THR A 93 26.80 -4.28 10.38
CA THR A 93 26.32 -3.31 11.38
C THR A 93 24.80 -3.20 11.34
N ASP A 94 24.19 -2.66 12.40
CA ASP A 94 22.73 -2.44 12.42
C ASP A 94 22.25 -1.54 11.27
N ASP A 95 23.01 -0.51 10.91
CA ASP A 95 22.69 0.36 9.77
C ASP A 95 22.78 -0.38 8.43
N GLN A 96 23.76 -1.26 8.24
CA GLN A 96 23.88 -2.10 7.05
C GLN A 96 22.73 -3.10 6.97
N ARG A 97 22.34 -3.71 8.10
CA ARG A 97 21.17 -4.61 8.15
C ARG A 97 19.89 -3.85 7.83
N LEU A 98 19.76 -2.62 8.30
CA LEU A 98 18.62 -1.76 8.00
C LEU A 98 18.55 -1.40 6.51
N ALA A 99 19.67 -1.08 5.86
CA ALA A 99 19.73 -0.86 4.41
C ALA A 99 19.27 -2.12 3.65
N VAL A 100 19.88 -3.27 3.95
CA VAL A 100 19.51 -4.55 3.34
C VAL A 100 18.03 -4.88 3.54
N TYR A 101 17.50 -4.64 4.74
CA TYR A 101 16.10 -4.87 5.06
C TYR A 101 15.15 -3.95 4.27
N ARG A 102 15.51 -2.68 4.05
CA ARG A 102 14.72 -1.75 3.22
C ARG A 102 14.64 -2.24 1.78
N ASP A 103 15.76 -2.62 1.18
CA ASP A 103 15.76 -3.13 -0.19
C ASP A 103 14.97 -4.44 -0.28
N TRP A 104 15.11 -5.33 0.70
CA TRP A 104 14.35 -6.57 0.77
C TRP A 104 12.83 -6.32 0.76
N LYS A 105 12.35 -5.33 1.51
CA LYS A 105 10.93 -4.91 1.47
C LYS A 105 10.51 -4.42 0.09
N VAL A 106 11.33 -3.55 -0.51
CA VAL A 106 11.06 -2.99 -1.85
C VAL A 106 11.02 -4.09 -2.89
N LEU A 107 12.01 -4.99 -2.91
CA LEU A 107 12.10 -6.16 -3.76
C LEU A 107 10.83 -7.01 -3.69
N ASN A 108 10.39 -7.34 -2.48
CA ASN A 108 9.19 -8.16 -2.26
C ASN A 108 7.90 -7.50 -2.72
N SER A 109 7.89 -6.17 -2.92
CA SER A 109 6.73 -5.47 -3.48
C SER A 109 6.62 -5.59 -5.01
N ILE A 110 7.67 -6.04 -5.71
CA ILE A 110 7.73 -6.08 -7.18
C ILE A 110 7.37 -7.49 -7.68
N GLN A 111 6.30 -7.57 -8.48
CA GLN A 111 5.89 -8.81 -9.13
C GLN A 111 6.51 -8.96 -10.52
N LEU A 112 6.91 -10.19 -10.83
CA LEU A 112 7.43 -10.62 -12.12
C LEU A 112 6.62 -11.83 -12.58
N ASP A 113 5.76 -11.65 -13.57
CA ASP A 113 4.91 -12.73 -14.09
C ASP A 113 5.62 -13.43 -15.26
N PRO A 114 5.83 -14.75 -15.22
CA PRO A 114 6.47 -15.46 -16.33
C PRO A 114 5.71 -15.26 -17.65
N ALA A 115 6.42 -14.85 -18.70
CA ALA A 115 5.89 -14.63 -20.05
C ALA A 115 6.46 -15.62 -21.10
N GLY A 116 7.27 -16.59 -20.65
CA GLY A 116 7.92 -17.60 -21.50
C GLY A 116 9.26 -17.14 -22.09
N GLU A 117 10.09 -18.10 -22.52
CA GLU A 117 11.40 -17.84 -23.16
C GLU A 117 12.35 -16.95 -22.33
N GLY A 118 12.36 -17.13 -21.00
CA GLY A 118 13.18 -16.30 -20.12
C GLY A 118 12.71 -14.84 -20.06
N ARG A 119 11.43 -14.54 -20.33
CA ARG A 119 10.85 -13.21 -20.16
C ARG A 119 9.86 -13.18 -19.01
N TYR A 120 9.80 -12.03 -18.35
CA TYR A 120 8.89 -11.73 -17.26
C TYR A 120 8.15 -10.43 -17.54
N ARG A 121 6.86 -10.38 -17.27
CA ARG A 121 6.06 -9.16 -17.31
C ARG A 121 6.17 -8.44 -15.97
N PHE A 122 6.21 -7.12 -16.03
CA PHE A 122 6.15 -6.26 -14.86
C PHE A 122 5.07 -5.18 -15.04
N ASP A 123 4.55 -4.75 -13.90
CA ASP A 123 3.79 -3.52 -13.74
C ASP A 123 4.44 -2.76 -12.58
N TYR A 124 5.05 -1.62 -12.90
CA TYR A 124 5.94 -0.91 -12.01
C TYR A 124 5.46 0.52 -11.81
N LEU A 125 5.22 0.93 -10.57
CA LEU A 125 4.89 2.30 -10.21
C LEU A 125 6.10 2.96 -9.54
N ALA A 126 6.73 3.91 -10.21
CA ALA A 126 7.85 4.67 -9.69
C ALA A 126 7.40 5.99 -9.05
N GLN A 127 7.99 6.36 -7.91
CA GLN A 127 7.86 7.69 -7.33
C GLN A 127 9.13 8.49 -7.63
N PRO A 128 9.04 9.64 -8.32
CA PRO A 128 10.22 10.42 -8.70
C PRO A 128 10.94 11.00 -7.47
N VAL A 129 10.20 11.38 -6.43
CA VAL A 129 10.71 11.88 -5.15
C VAL A 129 9.75 11.52 -4.02
N GLY A 130 10.27 11.26 -2.81
CA GLY A 130 9.43 11.03 -1.63
C GLY A 130 8.46 12.18 -1.38
N GLY A 131 7.17 11.87 -1.27
CA GLY A 131 6.10 12.85 -1.07
C GLY A 131 5.51 13.46 -2.35
N ALA A 132 5.91 12.98 -3.54
CA ALA A 132 5.25 13.37 -4.79
C ALA A 132 3.78 12.90 -4.82
N THR A 133 2.89 13.71 -5.40
CA THR A 133 1.47 13.36 -5.65
C THR A 133 1.26 12.64 -6.97
N GLU A 134 2.30 12.57 -7.80
CA GLU A 134 2.28 11.99 -9.15
C GLU A 134 3.58 11.22 -9.38
N GLY A 135 3.44 10.05 -9.99
CA GLY A 135 4.50 9.11 -10.31
C GLY A 135 4.34 8.59 -11.74
N THR A 136 5.13 7.58 -12.09
CA THR A 136 5.10 6.99 -13.43
C THR A 136 4.81 5.50 -13.31
N ARG A 137 3.71 5.04 -13.93
CA ARG A 137 3.41 3.62 -14.07
C ARG A 137 3.91 3.13 -15.41
N SER A 138 4.75 2.10 -15.38
CA SER A 138 5.35 1.46 -16.55
C SER A 138 4.97 -0.02 -16.57
N ALA A 139 4.44 -0.49 -17.68
CA ALA A 139 4.19 -1.92 -17.91
C ALA A 139 5.02 -2.39 -19.10
N GLY A 140 5.55 -3.60 -19.00
CA GLY A 140 6.45 -4.12 -20.01
C GLY A 140 7.00 -5.49 -19.69
N THR A 141 8.12 -5.82 -20.31
CA THR A 141 8.82 -7.09 -20.11
C THR A 141 10.28 -6.89 -19.76
N ILE A 142 10.82 -7.80 -18.95
CA ILE A 142 12.25 -7.91 -18.64
C ILE A 142 12.72 -9.33 -19.00
N THR A 143 13.85 -9.44 -19.70
CA THR A 143 14.47 -10.75 -20.01
C THR A 143 15.24 -11.29 -18.80
N ASP A 144 15.56 -12.57 -18.81
CA ASP A 144 16.47 -13.24 -17.87
C ASP A 144 17.90 -12.72 -17.94
N ARG A 145 18.22 -11.86 -18.92
CA ARG A 145 19.48 -11.09 -18.98
C ARG A 145 19.33 -9.64 -18.50
N GLY A 146 18.12 -9.25 -18.12
CA GLY A 146 17.84 -7.91 -17.60
C GLY A 146 17.63 -6.84 -18.67
N ASP A 147 17.31 -7.22 -19.92
CA ASP A 147 16.89 -6.26 -20.95
C ASP A 147 15.43 -5.88 -20.70
N ILE A 148 15.17 -4.59 -20.47
CA ILE A 148 13.83 -4.08 -20.16
C ILE A 148 13.22 -3.49 -21.44
N THR A 149 12.01 -3.91 -21.77
CA THR A 149 11.17 -3.29 -22.80
C THR A 149 9.95 -2.67 -22.14
N VAL A 150 9.86 -1.34 -22.15
CA VAL A 150 8.67 -0.62 -21.69
C VAL A 150 7.68 -0.54 -22.85
N GLU A 151 6.52 -1.15 -22.66
CA GLU A 151 5.45 -1.25 -23.67
C GLU A 151 4.39 -0.16 -23.46
N GLN A 152 4.10 0.16 -22.20
CA GLN A 152 3.16 1.21 -21.81
C GLN A 152 3.73 2.02 -20.67
N GLN A 153 3.54 3.34 -20.73
CA GLN A 153 3.94 4.25 -19.68
C GLN A 153 2.95 5.39 -19.56
N ALA A 154 2.54 5.72 -18.34
CA ALA A 154 1.62 6.82 -18.07
C ALA A 154 1.93 7.45 -16.71
N SER A 155 1.49 8.68 -16.53
CA SER A 155 1.36 9.26 -15.20
C SER A 155 0.38 8.44 -14.36
N ALA A 156 0.70 8.26 -13.08
CA ALA A 156 -0.15 7.60 -12.11
C ALA A 156 -0.03 8.25 -10.73
N GLY A 157 -1.11 8.19 -9.94
CA GLY A 157 -1.10 8.63 -8.54
C GLY A 157 -0.48 7.61 -7.60
N GLU A 158 -0.65 7.86 -6.29
CA GLU A 158 -0.21 6.97 -5.21
C GLU A 158 -0.78 5.55 -5.40
N PRO A 159 -0.02 4.47 -5.09
CA PRO A 159 -0.57 3.13 -5.10
C PRO A 159 -1.77 3.02 -4.15
N PRO A 160 -2.79 2.22 -4.51
CA PRO A 160 -3.93 1.97 -3.62
C PRO A 160 -3.46 1.10 -2.45
N CYS A 161 -2.98 1.76 -1.38
CA CYS A 161 -2.57 1.06 -0.18
C CYS A 161 -3.79 0.55 0.59
N PRO A 162 -3.79 -0.73 1.02
CA PRO A 162 -4.93 -1.29 1.74
C PRO A 162 -5.11 -0.55 3.05
N ILE A 163 -6.15 0.31 3.11
CA ILE A 163 -6.58 0.94 4.35
C ILE A 163 -8.09 0.97 4.35
N CYS A 164 -8.68 -0.01 5.00
CA CYS A 164 -10.08 -0.25 4.80
C CYS A 164 -10.66 -1.02 6.00
N LEU A 165 -11.95 -0.84 6.20
CA LEU A 165 -12.78 -1.55 7.15
C LEU A 165 -12.79 -3.05 6.83
N SER A 166 -12.80 -3.89 7.86
CA SER A 166 -13.00 -5.33 7.67
C SER A 166 -14.37 -5.62 7.06
N LEU A 167 -14.48 -6.70 6.29
CA LEU A 167 -15.77 -7.26 5.88
C LEU A 167 -16.70 -7.38 7.10
N GLY A 168 -17.95 -6.97 6.94
CA GLY A 168 -18.96 -7.02 8.00
C GLY A 168 -18.90 -5.86 9.01
N THR A 169 -17.94 -4.93 8.88
CA THR A 169 -17.94 -3.72 9.72
C THR A 169 -19.23 -2.95 9.51
N LEU A 170 -19.92 -2.67 10.62
CA LEU A 170 -21.23 -2.02 10.60
C LEU A 170 -21.08 -0.50 10.52
N ILE A 171 -21.53 0.08 9.41
CA ILE A 171 -21.67 1.51 9.20
C ILE A 171 -23.00 1.98 9.76
N ASP A 172 -22.97 3.03 10.56
CA ASP A 172 -24.18 3.57 11.15
C ASP A 172 -24.99 4.30 10.08
N THR A 173 -26.25 3.90 9.91
CA THR A 173 -27.22 4.62 9.06
C THR A 173 -28.44 5.09 9.87
N PRO A 174 -29.21 6.07 9.37
CA PRO A 174 -30.49 6.45 9.99
C PRO A 174 -31.49 5.29 10.10
N GLY A 175 -31.42 4.30 9.21
CA GLY A 175 -32.28 3.10 9.20
C GLY A 175 -31.74 1.95 10.06
N GLY A 176 -30.62 2.14 10.75
CA GLY A 176 -29.89 1.11 11.51
C GLY A 176 -28.56 0.72 10.86
N PRO A 177 -27.68 0.01 11.57
CA PRO A 177 -26.36 -0.29 11.03
C PRO A 177 -26.40 -1.23 9.81
N ILE A 178 -25.63 -0.91 8.78
CA ILE A 178 -25.49 -1.71 7.54
C ILE A 178 -24.03 -2.14 7.40
N ALA A 179 -23.79 -3.41 7.06
CA ALA A 179 -22.44 -3.89 6.80
C ALA A 179 -21.83 -3.17 5.57
N VAL A 180 -20.57 -2.75 5.68
CA VAL A 180 -19.91 -1.90 4.69
C VAL A 180 -19.99 -2.47 3.26
N GLU A 181 -19.84 -3.79 3.09
CA GLU A 181 -19.88 -4.46 1.78
C GLU A 181 -21.27 -4.44 1.11
N LYS A 182 -22.31 -4.07 1.86
CA LYS A 182 -23.70 -4.00 1.37
C LYS A 182 -24.14 -2.60 0.99
N LEU A 183 -23.35 -1.58 1.33
CA LEU A 183 -23.65 -0.20 0.99
C LEU A 183 -23.53 0.06 -0.51
N ARG A 184 -24.32 1.02 -0.99
CA ARG A 184 -24.35 1.50 -2.36
C ARG A 184 -24.26 3.02 -2.38
N LEU A 185 -23.81 3.57 -3.50
CA LEU A 185 -23.86 5.01 -3.74
C LEU A 185 -25.29 5.52 -3.57
N GLY A 186 -25.44 6.62 -2.83
CA GLY A 186 -26.72 7.22 -2.48
C GLY A 186 -27.38 6.67 -1.21
N ASP A 187 -26.89 5.56 -0.63
CA ASP A 187 -27.45 5.03 0.61
C ASP A 187 -27.29 6.04 1.76
N PRO A 188 -28.29 6.15 2.66
CA PRO A 188 -28.21 7.08 3.77
C PRO A 188 -27.18 6.59 4.79
N VAL A 189 -26.38 7.50 5.31
CA VAL A 189 -25.37 7.23 6.36
C VAL A 189 -25.33 8.37 7.36
N TRP A 190 -24.85 8.09 8.57
CA TRP A 190 -24.51 9.18 9.50
C TRP A 190 -23.14 9.75 9.16
N THR A 191 -23.07 11.08 9.09
CA THR A 191 -21.86 11.87 8.85
C THR A 191 -21.84 13.08 9.79
N LEU A 192 -20.92 14.01 9.58
CA LEU A 192 -20.76 15.23 10.37
C LEU A 192 -20.98 16.47 9.52
N ASP A 193 -21.56 17.50 10.14
CA ASP A 193 -21.59 18.84 9.57
C ASP A 193 -20.29 19.62 9.86
N ALA A 194 -20.21 20.85 9.37
CA ALA A 194 -19.03 21.71 9.52
C ALA A 194 -18.70 22.08 10.98
N VAL A 195 -19.61 21.86 11.92
CA VAL A 195 -19.40 22.13 13.36
C VAL A 195 -19.30 20.85 14.18
N GLY A 196 -19.16 19.68 13.53
CA GLY A 196 -18.95 18.39 14.18
C GLY A 196 -20.23 17.76 14.75
N ARG A 197 -21.41 18.18 14.32
CA ARG A 197 -22.68 17.54 14.71
C ARG A 197 -22.99 16.38 13.78
N ARG A 198 -23.44 15.27 14.37
CA ARG A 198 -23.93 14.11 13.61
C ARG A 198 -25.20 14.48 12.83
N ILE A 199 -25.14 14.32 11.51
CA ILE A 199 -26.23 14.59 10.56
C ILE A 199 -26.40 13.42 9.58
N ALA A 200 -27.58 13.30 8.99
CA ALA A 200 -27.79 12.35 7.90
C ALA A 200 -27.14 12.90 6.62
N GLY A 201 -26.36 12.05 5.96
CA GLY A 201 -25.81 12.26 4.63
C GLY A 201 -26.06 11.03 3.76
N THR A 202 -25.34 10.96 2.64
CA THR A 202 -25.39 9.83 1.71
C THR A 202 -23.99 9.36 1.36
N VAL A 203 -23.86 8.09 0.98
CA VAL A 203 -22.62 7.57 0.42
C VAL A 203 -22.39 8.20 -0.97
N ILE A 204 -21.24 8.83 -1.17
CA ILE A 204 -20.86 9.48 -2.44
C ILE A 204 -19.67 8.83 -3.14
N ALA A 205 -18.90 8.01 -2.41
CA ALA A 205 -17.89 7.12 -2.99
C ALA A 205 -17.78 5.84 -2.16
N LEU A 206 -17.41 4.75 -2.83
CA LEU A 206 -17.14 3.43 -2.26
C LEU A 206 -15.92 2.85 -2.97
N GLY A 207 -15.10 2.12 -2.22
CA GLY A 207 -13.97 1.37 -2.78
C GLY A 207 -13.74 0.07 -2.03
N SER A 208 -13.19 -0.92 -2.73
CA SER A 208 -12.70 -2.16 -2.11
C SER A 208 -11.34 -2.55 -2.67
N THR A 209 -10.57 -3.29 -1.87
CA THR A 209 -9.31 -3.90 -2.30
C THR A 209 -9.10 -5.24 -1.62
N GLN A 210 -8.46 -6.18 -2.32
CA GLN A 210 -8.12 -7.49 -1.79
C GLN A 210 -7.03 -7.36 -0.72
N ALA A 211 -7.32 -7.84 0.49
CA ALA A 211 -6.33 -7.90 1.56
C ALA A 211 -5.24 -8.95 1.27
N PRO A 212 -3.96 -8.67 1.61
CA PRO A 212 -2.88 -9.66 1.61
C PRO A 212 -3.19 -10.87 2.52
N LYS A 213 -2.51 -12.00 2.27
CA LYS A 213 -2.75 -13.26 3.00
C LYS A 213 -2.44 -13.17 4.51
N ASP A 214 -1.55 -12.28 4.91
CA ASP A 214 -1.13 -12.07 6.31
C ASP A 214 -1.66 -10.75 6.88
N HIS A 215 -2.78 -10.25 6.33
CA HIS A 215 -3.37 -8.99 6.80
C HIS A 215 -3.93 -9.13 8.21
N HIS A 216 -3.76 -8.07 9.01
CA HIS A 216 -4.31 -7.96 10.35
C HIS A 216 -5.17 -6.70 10.47
N VAL A 217 -6.25 -6.82 11.24
CA VAL A 217 -7.12 -5.70 11.59
C VAL A 217 -7.10 -5.48 13.10
N LEU A 218 -7.28 -4.24 13.52
CA LEU A 218 -7.41 -3.89 14.92
C LEU A 218 -8.89 -3.83 15.29
N ARG A 219 -9.25 -4.49 16.37
CA ARG A 219 -10.50 -4.23 17.08
C ARG A 219 -10.22 -3.30 18.24
N VAL A 220 -10.68 -2.06 18.11
CA VAL A 220 -10.59 -1.04 19.17
C VAL A 220 -11.92 -1.01 19.91
N ARG A 221 -11.86 -1.05 21.25
CA ARG A 221 -13.03 -0.92 22.13
C ARG A 221 -12.87 0.30 23.03
N LEU A 222 -13.94 1.09 23.10
CA LEU A 222 -14.02 2.27 23.96
C LEU A 222 -14.77 1.95 25.26
N GLY A 223 -14.52 2.74 26.31
CA GLY A 223 -15.08 2.52 27.65
C GLY A 223 -16.59 2.68 27.75
N ASP A 224 -17.20 3.34 26.77
CA ASP A 224 -18.66 3.47 26.61
C ASP A 224 -19.30 2.34 25.79
N GLY A 225 -18.52 1.29 25.46
CA GLY A 225 -19.00 0.10 24.77
C GLY A 225 -18.98 0.19 23.25
N ARG A 226 -18.64 1.35 22.67
CA ARG A 226 -18.43 1.47 21.23
C ARG A 226 -17.21 0.66 20.80
N SER A 227 -17.24 0.16 19.56
CA SER A 227 -16.11 -0.58 19.01
C SER A 227 -16.09 -0.51 17.51
N VAL A 228 -14.88 -0.58 16.95
CA VAL A 228 -14.68 -0.64 15.50
C VAL A 228 -13.61 -1.67 15.18
N THR A 229 -13.76 -2.34 14.04
CA THR A 229 -12.75 -3.24 13.49
C THR A 229 -12.34 -2.73 12.11
N ALA A 230 -11.07 -2.35 11.98
CA ALA A 230 -10.53 -1.79 10.75
C ALA A 230 -9.03 -2.09 10.64
N SER A 231 -8.49 -1.91 9.45
CA SER A 231 -7.04 -1.93 9.26
C SER A 231 -6.37 -0.85 10.12
N PRO A 232 -5.18 -1.09 10.69
CA PRO A 232 -4.54 -0.14 11.60
C PRO A 232 -4.51 1.30 11.08
N GLY A 233 -4.21 1.53 9.79
CA GLY A 233 -4.09 2.88 9.20
C GLY A 233 -5.36 3.65 8.98
N HIS A 234 -6.51 3.07 9.29
CA HIS A 234 -7.77 3.74 9.03
C HIS A 234 -7.87 4.98 9.93
N PRO A 235 -8.07 6.19 9.37
CA PRO A 235 -8.01 7.41 10.13
C PRO A 235 -9.26 7.57 11.01
N LEU A 236 -9.04 7.98 12.25
CA LEU A 236 -10.07 8.63 13.05
C LEU A 236 -10.39 10.00 12.45
N LEU A 237 -11.49 10.60 12.89
CA LEU A 237 -11.88 11.95 12.49
C LEU A 237 -10.78 13.01 12.76
N ASP A 238 -9.99 12.84 13.82
CA ASP A 238 -8.89 13.75 14.18
C ASP A 238 -7.60 13.51 13.37
N GLY A 239 -7.65 12.60 12.40
CA GLY A 239 -6.54 12.24 11.51
C GLY A 239 -5.57 11.22 12.09
N ARG A 240 -5.66 10.89 13.39
CA ARG A 240 -4.84 9.81 13.96
C ARG A 240 -5.28 8.48 13.37
N PRO A 241 -4.36 7.62 12.96
CA PRO A 241 -4.71 6.31 12.44
C PRO A 241 -4.98 5.33 13.60
N LEU A 242 -5.88 4.37 13.40
CA LEU A 242 -6.40 3.48 14.46
C LEU A 242 -5.33 2.73 15.27
N GLY A 243 -4.23 2.30 14.64
CA GLY A 243 -3.14 1.59 15.31
C GLY A 243 -2.08 2.45 15.99
N ASP A 244 -2.20 3.78 15.92
CA ASP A 244 -1.44 4.68 16.80
C ASP A 244 -2.09 4.78 18.19
N LEU A 245 -3.29 4.21 18.35
CA LEU A 245 -3.99 4.22 19.63
C LEU A 245 -3.31 3.29 20.64
N GLY A 246 -3.19 3.78 21.87
CA GLY A 246 -2.91 3.01 23.07
C GLY A 246 -4.14 2.88 23.97
N VAL A 247 -4.12 1.89 24.86
CA VAL A 247 -5.10 1.83 25.97
C VAL A 247 -4.95 3.07 26.85
N GLY A 248 -6.06 3.76 27.12
CA GLY A 248 -6.13 5.02 27.84
C GLY A 248 -6.26 6.26 26.93
N ASP A 249 -5.97 6.15 25.64
CA ASP A 249 -6.18 7.24 24.69
C ASP A 249 -7.66 7.60 24.58
N VAL A 250 -7.95 8.87 24.28
CA VAL A 250 -9.33 9.34 24.09
C VAL A 250 -9.68 9.37 22.61
N VAL A 251 -10.79 8.74 22.25
CA VAL A 251 -11.39 8.74 20.91
C VAL A 251 -12.85 9.17 21.05
N ASP A 252 -13.23 10.25 20.38
CA ASP A 252 -14.59 10.80 20.38
C ASP A 252 -15.20 10.89 21.80
N GLY A 253 -14.43 11.45 22.73
CA GLY A 253 -14.83 11.66 24.13
C GLY A 253 -14.79 10.43 25.04
N SER A 254 -14.40 9.25 24.55
CA SER A 254 -14.36 8.00 25.33
C SER A 254 -12.95 7.39 25.34
N GLN A 255 -12.56 6.73 26.43
CA GLN A 255 -11.24 6.12 26.55
C GLN A 255 -11.17 4.78 25.83
N VAL A 256 -10.06 4.50 25.15
CA VAL A 256 -9.73 3.18 24.62
C VAL A 256 -9.44 2.25 25.78
N VAL A 257 -10.19 1.14 25.88
CA VAL A 257 -10.06 0.16 26.97
C VAL A 257 -9.45 -1.16 26.51
N ALA A 258 -9.48 -1.45 25.20
CA ALA A 258 -8.84 -2.62 24.63
C ALA A 258 -8.53 -2.41 23.14
N ILE A 259 -7.43 -3.03 22.71
CA ILE A 259 -7.01 -3.11 21.31
C ILE A 259 -6.57 -4.56 21.06
N ASP A 260 -7.30 -5.25 20.20
CA ASP A 260 -6.97 -6.62 19.79
C ASP A 260 -6.50 -6.62 18.33
N SER A 261 -5.33 -7.21 18.06
CA SER A 261 -4.90 -7.50 16.69
C SER A 261 -5.46 -8.86 16.27
N LEU A 262 -6.24 -8.87 15.19
CA LEU A 262 -6.95 -10.06 14.71
C LEU A 262 -6.43 -10.44 13.32
N PRO A 263 -6.14 -11.73 13.05
CA PRO A 263 -5.86 -12.18 11.69
C PRO A 263 -7.09 -11.92 10.82
N TYR A 264 -6.85 -11.41 9.62
CA TYR A 264 -7.87 -11.21 8.60
C TYR A 264 -7.65 -12.27 7.51
N PRO A 265 -8.35 -13.42 7.58
CA PRO A 265 -8.06 -14.59 6.77
C PRO A 265 -8.54 -14.39 5.33
N SER A 266 -7.92 -13.46 4.61
CA SER A 266 -8.18 -13.07 3.23
C SER A 266 -9.61 -12.58 2.93
N GLY A 267 -9.73 -11.67 1.96
CA GLY A 267 -11.02 -11.12 1.53
C GLY A 267 -10.85 -9.68 1.06
N GLU A 268 -11.94 -9.08 0.62
CA GLU A 268 -11.95 -7.65 0.33
C GLU A 268 -12.00 -6.84 1.61
N THR A 269 -11.41 -5.66 1.58
CA THR A 269 -11.56 -4.61 2.58
C THR A 269 -12.23 -3.43 1.91
N PHE A 270 -13.01 -2.65 2.67
CA PHE A 270 -13.87 -1.60 2.13
C PHE A 270 -13.58 -0.21 2.71
N ASP A 271 -13.86 0.84 1.95
CA ASP A 271 -13.98 2.21 2.47
C ASP A 271 -15.08 2.98 1.74
N LEU A 272 -15.52 4.10 2.34
CA LEU A 272 -16.55 4.97 1.81
C LEU A 272 -16.24 6.45 2.07
N VAL A 273 -16.83 7.31 1.24
CA VAL A 273 -16.95 8.76 1.52
C VAL A 273 -18.41 9.11 1.70
N ALA A 274 -18.74 9.81 2.78
CA ALA A 274 -20.07 10.36 2.99
C ALA A 274 -20.18 11.81 2.46
N SER A 275 -21.39 12.27 2.14
CA SER A 275 -21.65 13.60 1.57
C SER A 275 -21.44 14.78 2.51
N GLY A 276 -21.06 14.55 3.77
CA GLY A 276 -20.73 15.61 4.73
C GLY A 276 -19.47 16.38 4.32
N THR A 277 -19.28 17.57 4.89
CA THR A 277 -18.16 18.47 4.52
C THR A 277 -16.78 17.89 4.82
N THR A 278 -16.70 16.87 5.67
CA THR A 278 -15.45 16.19 6.04
C THR A 278 -15.26 14.86 5.32
N GLY A 279 -16.26 14.35 4.59
CA GLY A 279 -16.25 13.00 4.04
C GLY A 279 -16.41 11.87 5.09
N ALA A 280 -16.44 12.21 6.38
CA ALA A 280 -16.43 11.27 7.49
C ALA A 280 -17.73 10.47 7.59
N TYR A 281 -17.64 9.27 8.15
CA TYR A 281 -18.78 8.40 8.41
C TYR A 281 -18.65 7.78 9.80
N PHE A 282 -19.71 7.14 10.28
CA PHE A 282 -19.70 6.45 11.57
C PHE A 282 -19.67 4.94 11.38
N ALA A 283 -18.79 4.26 12.11
CA ALA A 283 -18.76 2.81 12.21
C ALA A 283 -18.77 2.39 13.69
N GLY A 284 -19.77 1.60 14.10
CA GLY A 284 -19.94 1.21 15.50
C GLY A 284 -20.05 2.39 16.47
N GLY A 285 -20.65 3.50 16.02
CA GLY A 285 -20.76 4.75 16.78
C GLY A 285 -19.48 5.59 16.86
N ILE A 286 -18.40 5.25 16.15
CA ILE A 286 -17.13 5.99 16.14
C ILE A 286 -16.99 6.73 14.80
N PRO A 287 -16.71 8.04 14.79
CA PRO A 287 -16.49 8.79 13.55
C PRO A 287 -15.10 8.49 12.98
N LEU A 288 -15.08 8.08 11.72
CA LEU A 288 -13.88 7.75 10.96
C LEU A 288 -13.73 8.70 9.77
N GLY A 289 -12.48 8.99 9.42
CA GLY A 289 -12.14 9.60 8.15
C GLY A 289 -12.22 8.60 7.01
N THR A 290 -11.99 9.08 5.79
CA THR A 290 -11.88 8.23 4.60
C THR A 290 -10.42 8.12 4.16
N THR A 291 -10.12 7.03 3.47
CA THR A 291 -8.85 6.73 2.82
C THR A 291 -8.98 6.74 1.30
N LEU A 292 -10.20 6.85 0.78
CA LEU A 292 -10.47 7.12 -0.63
C LEU A 292 -9.94 8.53 -0.98
N ARG A 293 -9.11 8.60 -2.01
CA ARG A 293 -8.55 9.85 -2.57
C ARG A 293 -8.95 10.02 -4.02
#